data_AF-A0A831YFK6-F1
#
_entry.id   AF-A0A831YFK6-F1
#
_cell.length_a   1.000
_cell.length_b   1.000
_cell.length_c   1.000
_cell.angle_alpha   90.00
_cell.angle_beta   90.00
_cell.angle_gamma   90.00
#
_symmetry.space_group_name_H-M   'P 1'
#
loop_
_entity.id
_entity.type
_entity.pdbx_description
1 polymer ?
#
loop_
_entity_poly.entity_id
_entity_poly.type
_entity_poly.pdbx_seq_one_letter_code
_entity_poly.pdbx_strand_id
1 'polypeptide(L)'
;MRRILTAALLVAVFILNPPVGVVAAFLYLSRRHVAAYAALWRRLLNCEFTTPLITFGGFLAGMLSPYSGAAKALLISIGAVSLYLAPVAPRTSRAASLVLIGLAVEAPLKPLVVAAAGAAAVAAYRLSACGYICQKASALPLGELAYIPAVGVFCIFEKGGRDLWSVTLQIGRRYVKCIYGICRSVDKEDFQKAVGTVDGYLPEPSAEDFRRIIHMAAPPQAAVKILGKYFDAVVVVGEVEAPQSRLMSVTKARPEVAAQVFGAVFRLSSEQAALLRELLARGSREEVLAWALKYPWLRPVAELWEDGGEPMGVVKSALPGSLGVVESLLYAHVKNAPVLTDRGDVAALAESLGLTAFLLSGTPRGNFVAVGPAHLETPEGVVEVGPGRFLAHLGGMYFSGDA
;
A
#
# COMPACT_ATOMS: atom_id res chain seq x y z
N MET A 1 -37.46 18.02 -13.86
CA MET A 1 -38.45 17.30 -14.71
C MET A 1 -38.48 15.79 -14.52
N ARG A 2 -37.40 15.03 -14.75
CA ARG A 2 -37.43 13.54 -14.74
C ARG A 2 -37.95 12.90 -13.44
N ARG A 3 -37.64 13.48 -12.27
CA ARG A 3 -38.11 13.02 -10.94
C ARG A 3 -39.61 13.31 -10.68
N ILE A 4 -40.11 14.41 -11.23
CA ILE A 4 -41.52 14.83 -11.09
C ILE A 4 -42.40 13.94 -11.97
N LEU A 5 -41.93 13.63 -13.19
CA LEU A 5 -42.64 12.77 -14.13
C LEU A 5 -42.69 11.31 -13.64
N THR A 6 -41.63 10.81 -13.00
CA THR A 6 -41.62 9.46 -12.37
C THR A 6 -42.52 9.39 -11.15
N ALA A 7 -42.57 10.44 -10.33
CA ALA A 7 -43.51 10.51 -9.20
C ALA A 7 -44.97 10.53 -9.67
N ALA A 8 -45.30 11.35 -10.67
CA ALA A 8 -46.64 11.39 -11.26
C ALA A 8 -47.07 10.04 -11.86
N LEU A 9 -46.15 9.34 -12.53
CA LEU A 9 -46.41 8.03 -13.11
C LEU A 9 -46.61 6.94 -12.02
N LEU A 10 -45.84 6.98 -10.94
CA LEU A 10 -46.05 6.08 -9.78
C LEU A 10 -47.40 6.33 -9.11
N VAL A 11 -47.81 7.58 -8.94
CA VAL A 11 -49.13 7.94 -8.40
C VAL A 11 -50.26 7.45 -9.31
N ALA A 12 -50.12 7.61 -10.63
CA ALA A 12 -51.10 7.10 -11.60
C ALA A 12 -51.23 5.56 -11.54
N VAL A 13 -50.12 4.84 -11.47
CA VAL A 13 -50.11 3.37 -11.34
C VAL A 13 -50.72 2.92 -10.00
N PHE A 14 -50.47 3.66 -8.92
CA PHE A 14 -51.04 3.39 -7.61
C PHE A 14 -52.56 3.59 -7.57
N ILE A 15 -53.07 4.62 -8.24
CA ILE A 15 -54.52 4.87 -8.37
C ILE A 15 -55.20 3.77 -9.19
N LEU A 16 -54.55 3.30 -10.27
CA LEU A 16 -55.11 2.28 -11.16
C LEU A 16 -55.06 0.86 -10.58
N ASN A 17 -53.98 0.52 -9.87
CA ASN A 17 -53.79 -0.78 -9.25
C ASN A 17 -52.89 -0.65 -8.01
N PRO A 18 -53.47 -0.53 -6.79
CA PRO A 18 -52.70 -0.26 -5.59
C PRO A 18 -51.59 -1.30 -5.32
N PRO A 19 -51.81 -2.63 -5.46
CA PRO A 19 -50.73 -3.62 -5.36
C PRO A 19 -49.56 -3.37 -6.32
N VAL A 20 -49.83 -3.09 -7.59
CA VAL A 20 -48.78 -2.82 -8.59
C VAL A 20 -48.09 -1.49 -8.31
N GLY A 21 -48.82 -0.49 -7.85
CA GLY A 21 -48.25 0.80 -7.42
C GLY A 21 -47.31 0.65 -6.22
N VAL A 22 -47.67 -0.14 -5.21
CA VAL A 22 -46.80 -0.44 -4.06
C VAL A 22 -45.52 -1.14 -4.53
N VAL A 23 -45.63 -2.15 -5.40
CA VAL A 23 -44.45 -2.86 -5.93
C VAL A 23 -43.57 -1.92 -6.77
N ALA A 24 -44.16 -1.11 -7.63
CA ALA A 24 -43.43 -0.15 -8.47
C ALA A 24 -42.71 0.91 -7.61
N ALA A 25 -43.38 1.43 -6.57
CA ALA A 25 -42.77 2.36 -5.62
C ALA A 25 -41.63 1.69 -4.84
N PHE A 26 -41.82 0.46 -4.37
CA PHE A 26 -40.80 -0.32 -3.68
C PHE A 26 -39.58 -0.58 -4.56
N LEU A 27 -39.77 -1.00 -5.82
CA LEU A 27 -38.68 -1.20 -6.79
C LEU A 27 -37.98 0.12 -7.12
N TYR A 28 -38.72 1.21 -7.25
CA TYR A 28 -38.14 2.52 -7.51
C TYR A 28 -37.30 3.03 -6.34
N LEU A 29 -37.75 2.81 -5.09
CA LEU A 29 -36.99 3.16 -3.88
C LEU A 29 -35.77 2.25 -3.70
N SER A 30 -35.92 0.95 -3.96
CA SER A 30 -34.84 -0.04 -3.83
C SER A 30 -33.92 -0.13 -5.06
N ARG A 31 -34.17 0.64 -6.12
CA ARG A 31 -33.43 0.55 -7.41
C ARG A 31 -31.91 0.57 -7.27
N ARG A 32 -31.38 1.37 -6.34
CA ARG A 32 -29.94 1.48 -6.07
C ARG A 32 -29.38 0.22 -5.41
N HIS A 33 -30.16 -0.41 -4.52
CA HIS A 33 -29.81 -1.69 -3.91
C HIS A 33 -29.87 -2.81 -4.94
N VAL A 34 -30.95 -2.90 -5.72
CA VAL A 34 -31.09 -3.91 -6.80
C VAL A 34 -29.95 -3.80 -7.80
N ALA A 35 -29.57 -2.59 -8.19
CA ALA A 35 -28.46 -2.34 -9.09
C ALA A 35 -27.09 -2.79 -8.53
N ALA A 36 -26.85 -2.61 -7.23
CA ALA A 36 -25.64 -3.09 -6.56
C ALA A 36 -25.59 -4.62 -6.52
N TYR A 37 -26.69 -5.26 -6.11
CA TYR A 37 -26.80 -6.73 -6.09
C TYR A 37 -26.69 -7.35 -7.47
N ALA A 38 -27.30 -6.76 -8.50
CA ALA A 38 -27.19 -7.27 -9.86
C ALA A 38 -25.73 -7.27 -10.37
N ALA A 39 -24.94 -6.25 -10.00
CA ALA A 39 -23.53 -6.18 -10.35
C ALA A 39 -22.71 -7.26 -9.63
N LEU A 40 -22.96 -7.46 -8.34
CA LEU A 40 -22.35 -8.50 -7.52
C LEU A 40 -22.69 -9.93 -8.02
N TRP A 41 -23.94 -10.17 -8.39
CA TRP A 41 -24.39 -11.44 -8.98
C TRP A 41 -23.75 -11.72 -10.33
N ARG A 42 -23.63 -10.70 -11.19
CA ARG A 42 -22.91 -10.84 -12.47
C ARG A 42 -21.45 -11.22 -12.23
N ARG A 43 -20.79 -10.61 -11.25
CA ARG A 43 -19.42 -10.94 -10.86
C ARG A 43 -19.28 -12.39 -10.38
N LEU A 44 -20.21 -12.86 -9.54
CA LEU A 44 -20.27 -14.24 -9.08
C LEU A 44 -20.46 -15.21 -10.26
N LEU A 45 -21.45 -14.96 -11.13
CA LEU A 45 -21.77 -15.81 -12.28
C LEU A 45 -20.62 -15.92 -13.28
N ASN A 46 -19.87 -14.84 -13.48
CA ASN A 46 -18.68 -14.84 -14.34
C ASN A 46 -17.53 -15.67 -13.75
N CYS A 47 -17.49 -15.86 -12.43
CA CYS A 47 -16.45 -16.63 -11.76
C CYS A 47 -16.83 -18.11 -11.60
N GLU A 48 -18.05 -18.40 -11.14
CA GLU A 48 -18.59 -19.76 -11.03
C GLU A 48 -20.12 -19.81 -11.05
N PHE A 49 -20.66 -20.95 -11.51
CA PHE A 49 -22.11 -21.17 -11.59
C PHE A 49 -22.69 -22.04 -10.46
N THR A 50 -21.84 -22.79 -9.74
CA THR A 50 -22.25 -23.73 -8.70
C THR A 50 -22.93 -23.07 -7.50
N THR A 51 -22.37 -21.95 -6.99
CA THR A 51 -22.99 -21.18 -5.89
C THR A 51 -24.38 -20.66 -6.27
N PRO A 52 -24.56 -19.96 -7.41
CA PRO A 52 -25.89 -19.59 -7.90
C PRO A 52 -26.88 -20.76 -7.92
N LEU A 53 -26.47 -21.91 -8.44
CA LEU A 53 -27.36 -23.06 -8.61
C LEU A 53 -27.80 -23.67 -7.26
N ILE A 54 -26.86 -23.87 -6.34
CA ILE A 54 -27.17 -24.43 -5.00
C ILE A 54 -28.08 -23.48 -4.22
N THR A 55 -27.82 -22.17 -4.30
CA THR A 55 -28.54 -21.16 -3.53
C THR A 55 -29.95 -20.92 -4.05
N PHE A 56 -30.11 -20.89 -5.37
CA PHE A 56 -31.42 -20.86 -6.00
C PHE A 56 -32.22 -22.14 -5.74
N GLY A 57 -31.55 -23.31 -5.82
CA GLY A 57 -32.16 -24.59 -5.46
C GLY A 57 -32.65 -24.65 -4.01
N GLY A 58 -31.87 -24.11 -3.06
CA GLY A 58 -32.29 -23.99 -1.66
C GLY A 58 -33.50 -23.10 -1.48
N PHE A 59 -33.53 -21.93 -2.14
CA PHE A 59 -34.69 -21.04 -2.10
C PHE A 59 -35.95 -21.72 -2.66
N LEU A 60 -35.84 -22.41 -3.80
CA LEU A 60 -36.96 -23.17 -4.38
C LEU A 60 -37.42 -24.31 -3.47
N ALA A 61 -36.50 -25.04 -2.84
CA ALA A 61 -36.84 -26.10 -1.90
C ALA A 61 -37.66 -25.54 -0.71
N GLY A 62 -37.26 -24.39 -0.15
CA GLY A 62 -38.03 -23.71 0.89
C GLY A 62 -39.44 -23.32 0.45
N MET A 63 -39.56 -22.71 -0.74
CA MET A 63 -40.84 -22.29 -1.33
C MET A 63 -41.79 -23.47 -1.61
N LEU A 64 -41.26 -24.56 -2.17
CA LEU A 64 -42.00 -25.76 -2.57
C LEU A 64 -42.19 -26.76 -1.42
N SER A 65 -41.66 -26.47 -0.22
CA SER A 65 -41.77 -27.35 0.92
C SER A 65 -43.25 -27.60 1.31
N PRO A 66 -43.59 -28.83 1.74
CA PRO A 66 -44.97 -29.21 2.10
C PRO A 66 -45.41 -28.65 3.45
N TYR A 67 -44.49 -28.06 4.23
CA TYR A 67 -44.80 -27.43 5.51
C TYR A 67 -45.69 -26.20 5.32
N SER A 68 -46.44 -25.86 6.38
CA SER A 68 -47.29 -24.67 6.45
C SER A 68 -46.98 -23.83 7.70
N GLY A 69 -47.56 -22.64 7.79
CA GLY A 69 -47.42 -21.74 8.93
C GLY A 69 -45.97 -21.27 9.18
N ALA A 70 -45.57 -21.18 10.44
CA ALA A 70 -44.27 -20.63 10.86
C ALA A 70 -43.07 -21.42 10.32
N ALA A 71 -43.19 -22.74 10.19
CA ALA A 71 -42.13 -23.59 9.64
C ALA A 71 -41.84 -23.25 8.17
N LYS A 72 -42.88 -23.07 7.35
CA LYS A 72 -42.71 -22.65 5.95
C LYS A 72 -42.08 -21.27 5.85
N ALA A 73 -42.54 -20.33 6.68
CA ALA A 73 -42.00 -18.97 6.72
C ALA A 73 -40.50 -18.94 7.07
N LEU A 74 -40.07 -19.77 8.03
CA LEU A 74 -38.66 -19.93 8.39
C LEU A 74 -37.82 -20.47 7.23
N LEU A 75 -38.28 -21.52 6.53
CA LEU A 75 -37.56 -22.09 5.39
C LEU A 75 -37.41 -21.08 4.25
N ILE A 76 -38.47 -20.35 3.92
CA ILE A 76 -38.42 -19.29 2.90
C ILE A 76 -37.45 -18.18 3.32
N SER A 77 -37.46 -17.80 4.60
CA SER A 77 -36.57 -16.75 5.14
C SER A 77 -35.10 -17.15 5.05
N ILE A 78 -34.76 -18.39 5.44
CA ILE A 78 -33.39 -18.92 5.30
C ILE A 78 -32.97 -18.96 3.83
N GLY A 79 -33.89 -19.34 2.93
CA GLY A 79 -33.63 -19.34 1.48
C GLY A 79 -33.36 -17.94 0.94
N ALA A 80 -34.17 -16.96 1.33
CA ALA A 80 -34.00 -15.57 0.93
C ALA A 80 -32.69 -14.98 1.45
N VAL A 81 -32.32 -15.26 2.71
CA VAL A 81 -31.03 -14.84 3.30
C VAL A 81 -29.86 -15.52 2.57
N SER A 82 -29.97 -16.80 2.25
CA SER A 82 -28.93 -17.52 1.51
C SER A 82 -28.72 -16.92 0.13
N LEU A 83 -29.80 -16.67 -0.62
CA LEU A 83 -29.77 -15.99 -1.92
C LEU A 83 -29.12 -14.60 -1.79
N TYR A 84 -29.45 -13.86 -0.73
CA TYR A 84 -28.89 -12.54 -0.49
C TYR A 84 -27.37 -12.56 -0.23
N LEU A 85 -26.90 -13.56 0.52
CA LEU A 85 -25.48 -13.72 0.86
C LEU A 85 -24.63 -14.25 -0.28
N ALA A 86 -25.22 -14.90 -1.29
CA ALA A 86 -24.50 -15.64 -2.33
C ALA A 86 -23.32 -14.90 -2.98
N PRO A 87 -23.41 -13.60 -3.35
CA PRO A 87 -22.28 -12.91 -4.00
C PRO A 87 -21.30 -12.23 -3.02
N VAL A 88 -21.56 -12.26 -1.71
CA VAL A 88 -20.73 -11.60 -0.68
C VAL A 88 -20.07 -12.62 0.26
N ALA A 89 -20.82 -13.67 0.61
CA ALA A 89 -20.38 -14.82 1.39
C ALA A 89 -20.80 -16.14 0.68
N PRO A 90 -20.18 -16.47 -0.46
CA PRO A 90 -20.53 -17.64 -1.29
C PRO A 90 -20.51 -18.97 -0.52
N ARG A 91 -19.52 -19.18 0.37
CA ARG A 91 -19.39 -20.46 1.11
C ARG A 91 -20.48 -20.60 2.15
N THR A 92 -20.73 -19.54 2.93
CA THR A 92 -21.80 -19.49 3.92
C THR A 92 -23.16 -19.70 3.27
N SER A 93 -23.37 -19.07 2.10
CA SER A 93 -24.60 -19.19 1.32
C SER A 93 -24.85 -20.62 0.80
N ARG A 94 -23.83 -21.32 0.29
CA ARG A 94 -23.93 -22.75 -0.09
C ARG A 94 -24.33 -23.62 1.09
N ALA A 95 -23.64 -23.45 2.23
CA ALA A 95 -23.87 -24.27 3.41
C ALA A 95 -25.31 -24.11 3.94
N ALA A 96 -25.77 -22.86 4.08
CA ALA A 96 -27.13 -22.56 4.51
C ALA A 96 -28.19 -23.13 3.54
N SER A 97 -27.93 -23.05 2.23
CA SER A 97 -28.84 -23.57 1.20
C SER A 97 -28.94 -25.10 1.22
N LEU A 98 -27.84 -25.82 1.46
CA LEU A 98 -27.86 -27.28 1.56
C LEU A 98 -28.59 -27.76 2.83
N VAL A 99 -28.35 -27.10 3.97
CA VAL A 99 -29.13 -27.36 5.20
C VAL A 99 -30.62 -27.12 4.96
N LEU A 100 -30.95 -26.02 4.27
CA LEU A 100 -32.33 -25.69 3.92
C LEU A 100 -32.98 -26.76 3.04
N ILE A 101 -32.27 -27.28 2.02
CA ILE A 101 -32.77 -28.37 1.18
C ILE A 101 -33.09 -29.60 2.04
N GLY A 102 -32.19 -30.00 2.93
CA GLY A 102 -32.40 -31.13 3.83
C GLY A 102 -33.59 -30.96 4.79
N LEU A 103 -33.83 -29.72 5.25
CA LEU A 103 -34.98 -29.40 6.11
C LEU A 103 -36.31 -29.33 5.33
N ALA A 104 -36.26 -28.89 4.08
CA ALA A 104 -37.42 -28.68 3.22
C ALA A 104 -38.00 -29.97 2.64
N VAL A 105 -37.18 -31.01 2.44
CA VAL A 105 -37.62 -32.31 1.92
C VAL A 105 -38.40 -33.08 2.99
N GLU A 106 -39.53 -33.64 2.58
CA GLU A 106 -40.29 -34.60 3.38
C GLU A 106 -39.85 -36.01 3.00
N ALA A 107 -39.32 -36.75 3.98
CA ALA A 107 -38.78 -38.09 3.77
C ALA A 107 -39.04 -38.98 5.01
N PRO A 108 -39.26 -40.30 4.81
CA PRO A 108 -39.56 -41.24 5.89
C PRO A 108 -38.44 -41.36 6.94
N LEU A 109 -37.19 -41.01 6.59
CA LEU A 109 -36.03 -41.02 7.48
C LEU A 109 -35.44 -39.61 7.64
N LYS A 110 -36.27 -38.65 8.03
CA LYS A 110 -35.91 -37.22 8.12
C LYS A 110 -34.63 -36.93 8.92
N PRO A 111 -34.34 -37.56 10.08
CA PRO A 111 -33.10 -37.32 10.81
C PRO A 111 -31.85 -37.66 9.98
N LEU A 112 -31.89 -38.73 9.19
CA LEU A 112 -30.77 -39.15 8.33
C LEU A 112 -30.58 -38.18 7.15
N VAL A 113 -31.67 -37.70 6.55
CA VAL A 113 -31.61 -36.69 5.48
C VAL A 113 -31.03 -35.37 5.99
N VAL A 114 -31.42 -34.93 7.19
CA VAL A 114 -30.86 -33.73 7.82
C VAL A 114 -29.38 -33.92 8.17
N ALA A 115 -28.99 -35.09 8.69
CA ALA A 115 -27.59 -35.40 8.97
C ALA A 115 -26.72 -35.41 7.70
N ALA A 116 -27.22 -36.02 6.62
CA ALA A 116 -26.56 -36.05 5.31
C ALA A 116 -26.44 -34.64 4.72
N ALA A 117 -27.50 -33.82 4.81
CA ALA A 117 -27.48 -32.42 4.40
C ALA A 117 -26.48 -31.59 5.23
N GLY A 118 -26.39 -31.84 6.53
CA GLY A 118 -25.38 -31.24 7.41
C GLY A 118 -23.95 -31.59 6.99
N ALA A 119 -23.69 -32.88 6.71
CA ALA A 119 -22.39 -33.32 6.20
C ALA A 119 -22.04 -32.69 4.85
N ALA A 120 -23.02 -32.64 3.92
CA ALA A 120 -22.87 -31.98 2.63
C ALA A 120 -22.62 -30.47 2.78
N ALA A 121 -23.28 -29.80 3.72
CA ALA A 121 -23.08 -28.38 4.00
C ALA A 121 -21.65 -28.10 4.51
N VAL A 122 -21.13 -28.94 5.42
CA VAL A 122 -19.74 -28.82 5.91
C VAL A 122 -18.75 -29.04 4.78
N ALA A 123 -18.98 -30.04 3.92
CA ALA A 123 -18.13 -30.28 2.75
C ALA A 123 -18.17 -29.09 1.77
N ALA A 124 -19.36 -28.58 1.45
CA ALA A 124 -19.55 -27.44 0.55
C ALA A 124 -18.93 -26.14 1.08
N TYR A 125 -18.92 -25.94 2.40
CA TYR A 125 -18.24 -24.81 3.04
C TYR A 125 -16.71 -24.90 2.92
N ARG A 126 -16.16 -26.12 2.96
CA ARG A 126 -14.70 -26.36 2.85
C ARG A 126 -14.19 -26.34 1.40
N LEU A 127 -15.06 -26.66 0.43
CA LEU A 127 -14.70 -26.59 -0.98
C LEU A 127 -14.35 -25.16 -1.40
N SER A 128 -13.43 -25.05 -2.36
CA SER A 128 -13.13 -23.75 -2.99
C SER A 128 -14.39 -23.17 -3.62
N ALA A 129 -14.69 -21.93 -3.30
CA ALA A 129 -15.68 -21.11 -3.98
C ALA A 129 -14.98 -19.88 -4.57
N CYS A 130 -15.66 -19.20 -5.47
CA CYS A 130 -15.29 -17.81 -5.75
C CYS A 130 -15.49 -16.99 -4.48
N GLY A 131 -14.62 -16.02 -4.25
CA GLY A 131 -14.62 -15.19 -3.06
C GLY A 131 -13.52 -14.15 -3.17
N TYR A 132 -13.22 -13.45 -2.08
CA TYR A 132 -12.22 -12.40 -2.10
C TYR A 132 -10.85 -12.91 -1.63
N ILE A 133 -9.81 -12.62 -2.42
CA ILE A 133 -8.40 -12.82 -2.06
C ILE A 133 -7.83 -11.43 -1.80
N CYS A 134 -7.37 -11.21 -0.57
CA CYS A 134 -6.90 -9.90 -0.12
C CYS A 134 -5.39 -9.87 0.00
N GLN A 135 -4.77 -8.80 -0.47
CA GLN A 135 -3.33 -8.54 -0.36
C GLN A 135 -3.10 -7.06 -0.03
N LYS A 136 -1.93 -6.74 0.53
CA LYS A 136 -1.43 -5.36 0.60
C LYS A 136 -0.76 -5.03 -0.74
N ALA A 137 -1.05 -3.88 -1.33
CA ALA A 137 -0.79 -3.62 -2.75
C ALA A 137 0.64 -3.19 -2.99
N SER A 138 1.48 -3.97 -3.67
CA SER A 138 2.80 -3.50 -4.12
C SER A 138 2.74 -2.63 -5.40
N ALA A 139 1.58 -2.60 -6.07
CA ALA A 139 1.36 -1.84 -7.29
C ALA A 139 -0.02 -1.17 -7.26
N LEU A 140 -0.14 -0.01 -7.92
CA LEU A 140 -1.41 0.69 -8.14
C LEU A 140 -2.40 -0.29 -8.78
N PRO A 141 -3.45 -0.71 -8.05
CA PRO A 141 -4.26 -1.82 -8.51
C PRO A 141 -5.16 -1.35 -9.66
N LEU A 142 -5.05 -2.03 -10.81
CA LEU A 142 -5.94 -1.85 -11.96
C LEU A 142 -7.12 -2.83 -11.86
N GLY A 143 -8.34 -2.36 -12.11
CA GLY A 143 -9.52 -3.24 -12.29
C GLY A 143 -10.63 -3.11 -11.24
N GLU A 144 -11.51 -4.11 -11.16
CA GLU A 144 -12.62 -4.17 -10.19
C GLU A 144 -12.14 -4.61 -8.81
N LEU A 145 -12.06 -3.67 -7.89
CA LEU A 145 -11.41 -3.88 -6.61
C LEU A 145 -12.39 -3.83 -5.45
N ALA A 146 -12.13 -4.68 -4.46
CA ALA A 146 -12.71 -4.60 -3.14
C ALA A 146 -11.69 -3.94 -2.21
N TYR A 147 -12.14 -3.05 -1.33
CA TYR A 147 -11.32 -2.34 -0.36
C TYR A 147 -11.87 -2.67 1.02
N ILE A 148 -10.99 -3.07 1.94
CA ILE A 148 -11.33 -3.22 3.36
C ILE A 148 -10.53 -2.18 4.14
N PRO A 149 -11.09 -0.97 4.35
CA PRO A 149 -10.36 0.14 4.97
C PRO A 149 -9.87 -0.19 6.38
N ALA A 150 -10.65 -0.96 7.14
CA ALA A 150 -10.35 -1.31 8.52
C ALA A 150 -9.04 -2.10 8.70
N VAL A 151 -8.58 -2.81 7.65
CA VAL A 151 -7.34 -3.61 7.68
C VAL A 151 -6.33 -3.15 6.62
N GLY A 152 -6.64 -2.10 5.84
CA GLY A 152 -5.75 -1.54 4.83
C GLY A 152 -5.39 -2.52 3.71
N VAL A 153 -6.35 -3.30 3.22
CA VAL A 153 -6.12 -4.26 2.12
C VAL A 153 -7.09 -4.03 0.97
N PHE A 154 -6.61 -4.32 -0.24
CA PHE A 154 -7.47 -4.51 -1.39
C PHE A 154 -7.68 -6.00 -1.63
N CYS A 155 -8.78 -6.35 -2.27
CA CYS A 155 -9.10 -7.72 -2.59
C CYS A 155 -9.62 -7.83 -4.01
N ILE A 156 -9.22 -8.92 -4.66
CA ILE A 156 -9.75 -9.35 -5.96
C ILE A 156 -10.74 -10.48 -5.72
N PHE A 157 -11.76 -10.58 -6.57
CA PHE A 157 -12.76 -11.64 -6.48
C PHE A 157 -12.41 -12.76 -7.45
N GLU A 158 -11.98 -13.89 -6.92
CA GLU A 158 -11.48 -15.03 -7.70
C GLU A 158 -11.77 -16.37 -7.02
N LYS A 159 -11.58 -17.45 -7.78
CA LYS A 159 -11.72 -18.82 -7.28
C LYS A 159 -10.66 -19.11 -6.21
N GLY A 160 -11.11 -19.63 -5.07
CA GLY A 160 -10.23 -19.87 -3.90
C GLY A 160 -10.28 -18.76 -2.86
N GLY A 161 -10.91 -17.63 -3.15
CA GLY A 161 -11.12 -16.54 -2.21
C GLY A 161 -12.07 -16.89 -1.05
N ARG A 162 -12.11 -16.02 -0.04
CA ARG A 162 -12.89 -16.19 1.20
C ARG A 162 -14.08 -15.22 1.26
N ASP A 163 -15.02 -15.54 2.13
CA ASP A 163 -16.19 -14.70 2.42
C ASP A 163 -15.75 -13.40 3.14
N LEU A 164 -16.30 -12.24 2.76
CA LEU A 164 -16.03 -10.95 3.41
C LEU A 164 -17.32 -10.28 3.86
N TRP A 165 -17.40 -9.91 5.13
CA TRP A 165 -18.59 -9.31 5.73
C TRP A 165 -18.62 -7.78 5.64
N SER A 166 -17.48 -7.13 5.42
CA SER A 166 -17.40 -5.67 5.30
C SER A 166 -16.41 -5.31 4.19
N VAL A 167 -16.90 -4.66 3.14
CA VAL A 167 -16.08 -4.29 1.98
C VAL A 167 -16.70 -3.14 1.19
N THR A 168 -15.85 -2.26 0.65
CA THR A 168 -16.24 -1.22 -0.30
C THR A 168 -15.73 -1.62 -1.68
N LEU A 169 -16.57 -1.59 -2.71
CA LEU A 169 -16.32 -2.18 -4.01
C LEU A 169 -16.41 -1.14 -5.12
N GLN A 170 -15.48 -1.19 -6.06
CA GLN A 170 -15.59 -0.55 -7.36
C GLN A 170 -15.85 -1.61 -8.43
N ILE A 171 -17.02 -1.56 -9.06
CA ILE A 171 -17.44 -2.51 -10.10
C ILE A 171 -17.76 -1.70 -11.36
N GLY A 172 -16.82 -1.67 -12.31
CA GLY A 172 -16.84 -0.74 -13.44
C GLY A 172 -16.97 0.72 -12.97
N ARG A 173 -18.10 1.36 -13.32
CA ARG A 173 -18.41 2.76 -12.94
C ARG A 173 -19.26 2.89 -11.67
N ARG A 174 -19.53 1.78 -10.97
CA ARG A 174 -20.39 1.76 -9.78
C ARG A 174 -19.56 1.60 -8.52
N TYR A 175 -20.00 2.28 -7.46
CA TYR A 175 -19.42 2.21 -6.13
C TYR A 175 -20.43 1.60 -5.18
N VAL A 176 -20.03 0.57 -4.45
CA VAL A 176 -20.91 -0.21 -3.57
C VAL A 176 -20.26 -0.34 -2.20
N LYS A 177 -21.03 -0.22 -1.14
CA LYS A 177 -20.59 -0.51 0.24
C LYS A 177 -21.41 -1.66 0.80
N CYS A 178 -20.75 -2.71 1.26
CA CYS A 178 -21.36 -3.89 1.86
C CYS A 178 -20.94 -4.00 3.34
N ILE A 179 -21.91 -4.10 4.25
CA ILE A 179 -21.68 -4.30 5.70
C ILE A 179 -22.62 -5.41 6.19
N TYR A 180 -22.08 -6.43 6.84
CA TYR A 180 -22.79 -7.63 7.31
C TYR A 180 -23.72 -8.24 6.25
N GLY A 181 -23.24 -8.30 5.01
CA GLY A 181 -23.99 -8.82 3.88
C GLY A 181 -24.97 -7.83 3.24
N ILE A 182 -25.22 -6.65 3.83
CA ILE A 182 -26.09 -5.61 3.28
C ILE A 182 -25.31 -4.66 2.38
N CYS A 183 -25.62 -4.67 1.08
CA CYS A 183 -24.97 -3.85 0.08
C CYS A 183 -25.83 -2.67 -0.38
N ARG A 184 -25.22 -1.49 -0.48
CA ARG A 184 -25.84 -0.27 -1.00
C ARG A 184 -24.93 0.41 -2.02
N SER A 185 -25.54 0.96 -3.06
CA SER A 185 -24.81 1.87 -3.96
C SER A 185 -24.48 3.16 -3.21
N VAL A 186 -23.25 3.63 -3.37
CA VAL A 186 -22.78 4.93 -2.85
C VAL A 186 -22.32 5.80 -4.01
N ASP A 187 -22.29 7.11 -3.81
CA ASP A 187 -21.74 8.04 -4.78
C ASP A 187 -20.21 8.06 -4.68
N LYS A 188 -19.51 8.59 -5.70
CA LYS A 188 -18.03 8.54 -5.78
C LYS A 188 -17.35 9.22 -4.60
N GLU A 189 -17.87 10.37 -4.16
CA GLU A 189 -17.30 11.13 -3.05
C GLU A 189 -17.38 10.35 -1.73
N ASP A 190 -18.53 9.72 -1.45
CA ASP A 190 -18.71 8.88 -0.25
C ASP A 190 -17.83 7.63 -0.30
N PHE A 191 -17.65 7.06 -1.50
CA PHE A 191 -16.72 5.95 -1.72
C PHE A 191 -15.28 6.38 -1.41
N GLN A 192 -14.82 7.50 -1.98
CA GLN A 192 -13.48 8.02 -1.77
C GLN A 192 -13.23 8.38 -0.30
N LYS A 193 -14.20 8.97 0.39
CA LYS A 193 -14.13 9.22 1.83
C LYS A 193 -14.03 7.94 2.66
N ALA A 194 -14.72 6.88 2.26
CA ALA A 194 -14.73 5.61 2.98
C ALA A 194 -13.47 4.76 2.72
N VAL A 195 -12.93 4.81 1.50
CA VAL A 195 -11.73 4.08 1.11
C VAL A 195 -10.46 4.83 1.53
N GLY A 196 -10.46 6.17 1.50
CA GLY A 196 -9.26 6.95 1.69
C GLY A 196 -8.34 6.93 0.48
N THR A 197 -7.15 7.50 0.64
CA THR A 197 -6.13 7.63 -0.39
C THR A 197 -5.39 6.30 -0.61
N VAL A 198 -4.83 6.11 -1.81
CA VAL A 198 -4.21 4.83 -2.22
C VAL A 198 -2.99 4.49 -1.37
N ASP A 199 -2.27 5.50 -0.92
CA ASP A 199 -1.14 5.40 0.01
C ASP A 199 -1.49 4.64 1.31
N GLY A 200 -2.76 4.60 1.73
CA GLY A 200 -3.20 3.78 2.87
C GLY A 200 -3.13 2.26 2.65
N TYR A 201 -2.96 1.79 1.40
CA TYR A 201 -3.02 0.39 1.01
C TYR A 201 -1.70 -0.20 0.54
N LEU A 202 -0.70 0.66 0.34
CA LEU A 202 0.64 0.25 -0.10
C LEU A 202 1.44 -0.31 1.09
N PRO A 203 2.36 -1.27 0.86
CA PRO A 203 3.26 -1.75 1.89
C PRO A 203 4.22 -0.64 2.29
N GLU A 204 4.70 -0.75 3.52
CA GLU A 204 5.80 0.08 3.99
C GLU A 204 7.13 -0.44 3.42
N PRO A 205 8.04 0.44 2.96
CA PRO A 205 9.33 -0.01 2.45
C PRO A 205 10.21 -0.50 3.59
N SER A 206 11.13 -1.42 3.28
CA SER A 206 12.23 -1.79 4.16
C SER A 206 13.47 -0.93 3.86
N ALA A 207 14.44 -0.89 4.78
CA ALA A 207 15.70 -0.19 4.56
C ALA A 207 16.44 -0.68 3.28
N GLU A 208 16.31 -1.96 2.95
CA GLU A 208 16.95 -2.59 1.79
C GLU A 208 16.32 -2.21 0.45
N ASP A 209 15.07 -1.71 0.45
CA ASP A 209 14.39 -1.23 -0.76
C ASP A 209 14.96 0.10 -1.24
N PHE A 210 15.55 0.89 -0.33
CA PHE A 210 16.20 2.16 -0.66
C PHE A 210 17.60 1.91 -1.22
N ARG A 211 17.71 1.92 -2.54
CA ARG A 211 18.98 1.74 -3.26
C ARG A 211 19.21 2.88 -4.23
N ARG A 212 20.49 3.20 -4.43
CA ARG A 212 20.97 4.25 -5.35
C ARG A 212 20.51 5.65 -4.89
N ILE A 213 20.40 6.58 -5.83
CA ILE A 213 19.87 7.91 -5.57
C ILE A 213 18.35 7.85 -5.49
N ILE A 214 17.80 8.37 -4.40
CA ILE A 214 16.38 8.54 -4.13
C ILE A 214 16.06 10.04 -4.16
N HIS A 215 15.20 10.44 -5.09
CA HIS A 215 14.75 11.83 -5.23
C HIS A 215 13.66 12.15 -4.21
N MET A 216 13.95 13.02 -3.26
CA MET A 216 13.01 13.44 -2.23
C MET A 216 12.30 14.74 -2.59
N ALA A 217 10.98 14.66 -2.71
CA ALA A 217 10.05 15.77 -2.76
C ALA A 217 9.40 15.93 -1.38
N ALA A 218 10.18 16.45 -0.43
CA ALA A 218 9.79 16.59 0.96
C ALA A 218 10.45 17.83 1.60
N PRO A 219 9.82 18.45 2.60
CA PRO A 219 10.51 19.39 3.48
C PRO A 219 11.72 18.71 4.15
N PRO A 220 12.86 19.42 4.34
CA PRO A 220 14.08 18.81 4.90
C PRO A 220 13.86 18.08 6.23
N GLN A 221 13.05 18.64 7.13
CA GLN A 221 12.77 18.03 8.43
C GLN A 221 11.90 16.77 8.33
N ALA A 222 10.99 16.70 7.35
CA ALA A 222 10.22 15.49 7.08
C ALA A 222 11.13 14.40 6.50
N ALA A 223 12.07 14.76 5.63
CA ALA A 223 13.06 13.82 5.10
C ALA A 223 13.92 13.22 6.24
N VAL A 224 14.43 14.06 7.13
CA VAL A 224 15.21 13.61 8.31
C VAL A 224 14.40 12.62 9.16
N LYS A 225 13.12 12.94 9.44
CA LYS A 225 12.24 12.09 10.24
C LYS A 225 11.97 10.74 9.59
N ILE A 226 11.68 10.72 8.28
CA ILE A 226 11.48 9.49 7.50
C ILE A 226 12.74 8.63 7.56
N LEU A 227 13.91 9.20 7.27
CA LEU A 227 15.15 8.44 7.24
C LEU A 227 15.53 7.89 8.62
N GLY A 228 15.33 8.67 9.69
CA GLY A 228 15.56 8.21 11.06
C GLY A 228 14.66 7.05 11.50
N LYS A 229 13.58 6.75 10.77
CA LYS A 229 12.73 5.55 11.00
C LYS A 229 13.36 4.28 10.45
N TYR A 230 14.08 4.37 9.33
CA TYR A 230 14.58 3.21 8.58
C TYR A 230 16.06 2.94 8.80
N PHE A 231 16.84 3.93 9.25
CA PHE A 231 18.28 3.83 9.36
C PHE A 231 18.76 4.28 10.73
N ASP A 232 19.65 3.49 11.34
CA ASP A 232 20.24 3.79 12.64
C ASP A 232 21.17 5.02 12.63
N ALA A 233 21.71 5.35 11.44
CA ALA A 233 22.51 6.54 11.20
C ALA A 233 22.17 7.14 9.84
N VAL A 234 22.12 8.47 9.76
CA VAL A 234 21.90 9.22 8.51
C VAL A 234 22.86 10.39 8.47
N VAL A 235 23.65 10.48 7.41
CA VAL A 235 24.65 11.54 7.27
C VAL A 235 24.10 12.67 6.43
N VAL A 236 24.03 13.86 7.02
CA VAL A 236 23.48 15.06 6.38
C VAL A 236 24.59 15.91 5.80
N VAL A 237 24.46 16.28 4.51
CA VAL A 237 25.42 17.13 3.79
C VAL A 237 24.67 18.23 3.02
N GLY A 238 25.00 19.50 3.25
CA GLY A 238 24.36 20.64 2.59
C GLY A 238 23.65 21.58 3.58
N GLU A 239 22.62 22.29 3.12
CA GLU A 239 21.92 23.32 3.92
C GLU A 239 20.87 22.74 4.88
N VAL A 240 20.71 21.42 4.90
CA VAL A 240 19.79 20.74 5.82
C VAL A 240 20.27 20.84 7.27
N GLU A 241 19.39 21.23 8.17
CA GLU A 241 19.66 21.31 9.61
C GLU A 241 19.76 19.89 10.22
N ALA A 242 20.83 19.65 10.97
CA ALA A 242 21.04 18.43 11.74
C ALA A 242 22.09 18.67 12.84
N PRO A 243 22.10 17.86 13.92
CA PRO A 243 23.11 17.93 14.98
C PRO A 243 24.54 17.87 14.41
N GLN A 244 25.32 18.90 14.71
CA GLN A 244 26.70 19.01 14.23
C GLN A 244 27.68 18.41 15.22
N SER A 245 28.63 17.62 14.71
CA SER A 245 29.74 17.08 15.50
C SER A 245 30.89 16.65 14.59
N ARG A 246 32.06 16.39 15.18
CA ARG A 246 33.14 15.68 14.49
C ARG A 246 32.75 14.21 14.35
N LEU A 247 32.66 13.73 13.12
CA LEU A 247 32.14 12.41 12.78
C LEU A 247 33.23 11.34 12.86
N MET A 248 34.39 11.57 12.22
CA MET A 248 35.47 10.58 12.20
C MET A 248 36.85 11.16 11.81
N SER A 249 37.89 10.37 12.10
CA SER A 249 39.23 10.51 11.54
C SER A 249 39.33 9.83 10.19
N VAL A 250 40.07 10.41 9.24
CA VAL A 250 40.40 9.81 7.93
C VAL A 250 41.07 8.44 8.05
N THR A 251 41.81 8.20 9.15
CA THR A 251 42.55 6.95 9.40
C THR A 251 41.67 5.71 9.56
N LYS A 252 40.37 5.90 9.84
CA LYS A 252 39.39 4.81 9.97
C LYS A 252 38.84 4.34 8.62
N ALA A 253 39.01 5.13 7.56
CA ALA A 253 38.63 4.75 6.21
C ALA A 253 39.78 4.02 5.51
N ARG A 254 39.43 3.13 4.56
CA ARG A 254 40.45 2.50 3.71
C ARG A 254 41.17 3.57 2.87
N PRO A 255 42.50 3.51 2.70
CA PRO A 255 43.27 4.50 1.94
C PRO A 255 42.74 4.74 0.53
N GLU A 256 42.24 3.69 -0.14
CA GLU A 256 41.68 3.78 -1.49
C GLU A 256 40.41 4.64 -1.53
N VAL A 257 39.51 4.39 -0.57
CA VAL A 257 38.24 5.12 -0.45
C VAL A 257 38.51 6.57 -0.06
N ALA A 258 39.38 6.79 0.92
CA ALA A 258 39.79 8.13 1.30
C ALA A 258 40.38 8.90 0.12
N ALA A 259 41.36 8.33 -0.59
CA ALA A 259 41.93 8.97 -1.76
C ALA A 259 40.89 9.25 -2.87
N GLN A 260 39.92 8.35 -3.09
CA GLN A 260 38.82 8.56 -4.04
C GLN A 260 37.91 9.74 -3.62
N VAL A 261 37.49 9.80 -2.35
CA VAL A 261 36.62 10.87 -1.84
C VAL A 261 37.35 12.22 -1.91
N PHE A 262 38.59 12.29 -1.42
CA PHE A 262 39.41 13.50 -1.54
C PHE A 262 39.61 13.89 -3.01
N GLY A 263 39.90 12.91 -3.87
CA GLY A 263 40.09 13.11 -5.30
C GLY A 263 38.87 13.75 -5.96
N ALA A 264 37.67 13.26 -5.66
CA ALA A 264 36.43 13.80 -6.22
C ALA A 264 36.09 15.19 -5.65
N VAL A 265 36.20 15.38 -4.33
CA VAL A 265 35.78 16.63 -3.67
C VAL A 265 36.76 17.77 -3.93
N PHE A 266 38.07 17.50 -3.91
CA PHE A 266 39.11 18.51 -4.17
C PHE A 266 39.61 18.53 -5.62
N ARG A 267 39.02 17.71 -6.51
CA ARG A 267 39.36 17.61 -7.94
C ARG A 267 40.86 17.31 -8.16
N LEU A 268 41.38 16.35 -7.41
CA LEU A 268 42.78 15.95 -7.51
C LEU A 268 43.05 15.22 -8.84
N SER A 269 44.25 15.40 -9.39
CA SER A 269 44.71 14.62 -10.54
C SER A 269 44.92 13.15 -10.16
N SER A 270 45.02 12.27 -11.16
CA SER A 270 45.33 10.84 -10.94
C SER A 270 46.64 10.62 -10.18
N GLU A 271 47.65 11.44 -10.46
CA GLU A 271 48.95 11.41 -9.76
C GLU A 271 48.81 11.85 -8.30
N GLN A 272 48.05 12.92 -8.04
CA GLN A 272 47.80 13.41 -6.69
C GLN A 272 47.00 12.40 -5.86
N ALA A 273 45.98 11.77 -6.44
CA ALA A 273 45.22 10.72 -5.78
C ALA A 273 46.07 9.48 -5.47
N ALA A 274 46.98 9.09 -6.37
CA ALA A 274 47.91 7.99 -6.15
C ALA A 274 48.87 8.29 -4.99
N LEU A 275 49.47 9.48 -4.97
CA LEU A 275 50.32 9.93 -3.87
C LEU A 275 49.56 9.96 -2.54
N LEU A 276 48.33 10.50 -2.54
CA LEU A 276 47.51 10.55 -1.33
C LEU A 276 47.22 9.15 -0.79
N ARG A 277 46.88 8.20 -1.67
CA ARG A 277 46.66 6.80 -1.28
C ARG A 277 47.90 6.20 -0.62
N GLU A 278 49.08 6.43 -1.19
CA GLU A 278 50.34 5.94 -0.61
C GLU A 278 50.60 6.55 0.78
N LEU A 279 50.42 7.86 0.93
CA LEU A 279 50.60 8.54 2.21
C LEU A 279 49.62 8.05 3.27
N LEU A 280 48.35 7.84 2.91
CA LEU A 280 47.34 7.28 3.81
C LEU A 280 47.64 5.82 4.19
N ALA A 281 48.18 5.02 3.26
CA ALA A 281 48.58 3.65 3.52
C ALA A 281 49.77 3.54 4.49
N ARG A 282 50.65 4.54 4.52
CA ARG A 282 51.75 4.63 5.50
C ARG A 282 51.27 4.98 6.90
N GLY A 283 50.13 5.67 7.03
CA GLY A 283 49.47 5.92 8.31
C GLY A 283 50.19 6.89 9.26
N SER A 284 51.15 7.70 8.79
CA SER A 284 51.84 8.72 9.61
C SER A 284 51.28 10.13 9.38
N ARG A 285 50.78 10.75 10.46
CA ARG A 285 50.36 12.16 10.44
C ARG A 285 51.55 13.09 10.19
N GLU A 286 52.69 12.83 10.83
CA GLU A 286 53.88 13.69 10.67
C GLU A 286 54.36 13.68 9.23
N GLU A 287 54.32 12.53 8.56
CA GLU A 287 54.69 12.42 7.16
C GLU A 287 53.74 13.24 6.27
N VAL A 288 52.42 13.15 6.48
CA VAL A 288 51.46 13.97 5.72
C VAL A 288 51.64 15.47 5.98
N LEU A 289 51.94 15.88 7.21
CA LEU A 289 52.27 17.27 7.53
C LEU A 289 53.56 17.73 6.84
N ALA A 290 54.60 16.88 6.81
CA ALA A 290 55.85 17.18 6.12
C ALA A 290 55.62 17.36 4.60
N TRP A 291 54.83 16.48 3.98
CA TRP A 291 54.45 16.62 2.57
C TRP A 291 53.55 17.83 2.32
N ALA A 292 52.69 18.21 3.27
CA ALA A 292 51.82 19.38 3.17
C ALA A 292 52.59 20.73 3.15
N LEU A 293 53.84 20.76 3.63
CA LEU A 293 54.72 21.93 3.47
C LEU A 293 55.08 22.17 2.00
N LYS A 294 55.26 21.09 1.22
CA LYS A 294 55.56 21.15 -0.22
C LYS A 294 54.30 21.19 -1.08
N TYR A 295 53.24 20.52 -0.64
CA TYR A 295 51.98 20.38 -1.36
C TYR A 295 50.80 20.84 -0.50
N PRO A 296 50.44 22.15 -0.56
CA PRO A 296 49.42 22.71 0.33
C PRO A 296 48.04 22.04 0.26
N TRP A 297 47.72 21.36 -0.86
CA TRP A 297 46.48 20.61 -1.04
C TRP A 297 46.36 19.38 -0.11
N LEU A 298 47.43 18.96 0.57
CA LEU A 298 47.40 17.90 1.59
C LEU A 298 46.98 18.38 2.99
N ARG A 299 46.95 19.69 3.25
CA ARG A 299 46.53 20.23 4.56
C ARG A 299 45.15 19.71 5.02
N PRO A 300 44.12 19.64 4.15
CA PRO A 300 42.83 19.05 4.50
C PRO A 300 42.90 17.63 5.06
N VAL A 301 43.87 16.83 4.62
CA VAL A 301 44.06 15.44 5.06
C VAL A 301 44.58 15.41 6.50
N ALA A 302 45.52 16.29 6.83
CA ALA A 302 46.07 16.41 8.18
C ALA A 302 45.04 16.97 9.19
N GLU A 303 44.15 17.84 8.74
CA GLU A 303 43.02 18.37 9.54
C GLU A 303 41.98 17.28 9.86
N LEU A 304 41.77 16.35 8.94
CA LEU A 304 40.90 15.18 9.16
C LEU A 304 41.58 14.03 9.91
N TRP A 305 42.83 14.18 10.34
CA TRP A 305 43.56 13.13 11.03
C TRP A 305 43.12 12.92 12.48
N GLU A 306 42.59 13.97 13.12
CA GLU A 306 42.18 13.91 14.53
C GLU A 306 40.96 13.01 14.74
N ASP A 307 40.89 12.40 15.93
CA ASP A 307 39.80 11.50 16.30
C ASP A 307 38.44 12.18 16.19
N GLY A 308 37.44 11.41 15.73
CA GLY A 308 36.04 11.83 15.67
C GLY A 308 35.17 11.05 16.66
N GLY A 309 34.02 11.62 17.01
CA GLY A 309 33.14 11.12 18.06
C GLY A 309 32.27 9.92 17.68
N GLU A 310 32.18 9.57 16.39
CA GLU A 310 31.31 8.50 15.87
C GLU A 310 29.86 8.55 16.38
N PRO A 311 29.17 9.69 16.21
CA PRO A 311 27.80 9.87 16.67
C PRO A 311 26.80 8.96 15.94
N MET A 312 25.79 8.47 16.64
CA MET A 312 24.67 7.69 16.06
C MET A 312 23.48 8.60 15.73
N GLY A 313 22.55 8.11 14.90
CA GLY A 313 21.37 8.85 14.47
C GLY A 313 21.63 9.82 13.31
N VAL A 314 20.91 10.93 13.28
CA VAL A 314 21.03 11.94 12.22
C VAL A 314 22.17 12.89 12.57
N VAL A 315 23.19 12.93 11.72
CA VAL A 315 24.46 13.61 12.04
C VAL A 315 24.94 14.47 10.88
N LYS A 316 25.59 15.58 11.21
CA LYS A 316 26.21 16.51 10.25
C LYS A 316 27.63 16.82 10.70
N SER A 317 28.57 16.90 9.76
CA SER A 317 29.94 17.32 10.08
C SER A 317 29.93 18.76 10.62
N ALA A 318 30.69 18.98 11.69
CA ALA A 318 30.98 20.31 12.21
C ALA A 318 32.02 21.07 11.36
N LEU A 319 32.72 20.39 10.44
CA LEU A 319 33.68 21.05 9.57
C LEU A 319 32.99 21.80 8.43
N PRO A 320 33.50 22.98 8.06
CA PRO A 320 32.92 23.77 6.98
C PRO A 320 33.32 23.24 5.59
N GLY A 321 32.49 23.57 4.59
CA GLY A 321 32.82 23.44 3.18
C GLY A 321 33.21 22.01 2.74
N SER A 322 34.19 21.92 1.84
CA SER A 322 34.66 20.66 1.24
C SER A 322 35.17 19.65 2.27
N LEU A 323 35.76 20.11 3.36
CA LEU A 323 36.25 19.25 4.45
C LEU A 323 35.10 18.50 5.14
N GLY A 324 34.00 19.19 5.42
CA GLY A 324 32.81 18.56 5.99
C GLY A 324 32.18 17.55 5.03
N VAL A 325 32.20 17.82 3.71
CA VAL A 325 31.73 16.87 2.69
C VAL A 325 32.58 15.60 2.69
N VAL A 326 33.91 15.73 2.73
CA VAL A 326 34.82 14.56 2.79
C VAL A 326 34.57 13.76 4.06
N GLU A 327 34.56 14.40 5.23
CA GLU A 327 34.32 13.71 6.50
C GLU A 327 33.00 12.94 6.48
N SER A 328 31.92 13.59 6.04
CA SER A 328 30.60 12.99 5.94
C SER A 328 30.56 11.77 5.02
N LEU A 329 31.18 11.84 3.84
CA LEU A 329 31.20 10.72 2.89
C LEU A 329 32.05 9.55 3.39
N LEU A 330 33.18 9.82 4.05
CA LEU A 330 33.98 8.77 4.69
C LEU A 330 33.19 8.11 5.82
N TYR A 331 32.48 8.91 6.62
CA TYR A 331 31.69 8.41 7.75
C TYR A 331 30.54 7.53 7.26
N ALA A 332 29.82 8.02 6.26
CA ALA A 332 28.77 7.28 5.58
C ALA A 332 29.29 5.94 5.03
N HIS A 333 30.48 5.93 4.41
CA HIS A 333 31.07 4.70 3.88
C HIS A 333 31.46 3.71 4.97
N VAL A 334 32.13 4.15 6.04
CA VAL A 334 32.57 3.26 7.12
C VAL A 334 31.41 2.71 7.93
N LYS A 335 30.35 3.50 8.13
CA LYS A 335 29.15 3.08 8.87
C LYS A 335 28.08 2.44 7.98
N ASN A 336 28.29 2.38 6.67
CA ASN A 336 27.28 2.00 5.68
C ASN A 336 25.95 2.76 5.87
N ALA A 337 26.07 4.06 6.17
CA ALA A 337 24.94 4.94 6.43
C ALA A 337 24.54 5.70 5.15
N PRO A 338 23.24 5.92 4.90
CA PRO A 338 22.80 6.74 3.79
C PRO A 338 23.17 8.22 3.97
N VAL A 339 23.29 8.91 2.85
CA VAL A 339 23.57 10.35 2.79
C VAL A 339 22.29 11.10 2.44
N LEU A 340 21.86 12.07 3.25
CA LEU A 340 20.82 13.04 2.91
C LEU A 340 21.47 14.35 2.47
N THR A 341 21.12 14.83 1.28
CA THR A 341 21.71 16.05 0.72
C THR A 341 20.76 16.81 -0.21
N ASP A 342 20.98 18.11 -0.36
CA ASP A 342 20.39 18.98 -1.38
C ASP A 342 21.30 19.16 -2.62
N ARG A 343 22.49 18.54 -2.59
CA ARG A 343 23.54 18.68 -3.61
C ARG A 343 23.65 17.46 -4.51
N GLY A 344 23.39 17.65 -5.80
CA GLY A 344 23.44 16.56 -6.80
C GLY A 344 24.83 15.95 -6.99
N ASP A 345 25.90 16.74 -6.87
CA ASP A 345 27.29 16.26 -6.96
C ASP A 345 27.66 15.33 -5.79
N VAL A 346 27.20 15.65 -4.58
CA VAL A 346 27.39 14.81 -3.40
C VAL A 346 26.59 13.51 -3.52
N ALA A 347 25.34 13.58 -3.99
CA ALA A 347 24.51 12.39 -4.20
C ALA A 347 25.13 11.42 -5.22
N ALA A 348 25.64 11.93 -6.34
CA ALA A 348 26.33 11.13 -7.35
C ALA A 348 27.63 10.50 -6.83
N LEU A 349 28.40 11.25 -6.03
CA LEU A 349 29.61 10.73 -5.41
C LEU A 349 29.29 9.62 -4.40
N ALA A 350 28.28 9.81 -3.55
CA ALA A 350 27.82 8.79 -2.61
C ALA A 350 27.37 7.51 -3.33
N GLU A 351 26.60 7.62 -4.42
CA GLU A 351 26.21 6.46 -5.24
C GLU A 351 27.43 5.74 -5.82
N SER A 352 28.45 6.46 -6.30
CA SER A 352 29.68 5.87 -6.83
C SER A 352 30.49 5.09 -5.78
N LEU A 353 30.28 5.40 -4.49
CA LEU A 353 30.86 4.69 -3.34
C LEU A 353 29.98 3.50 -2.88
N GLY A 354 28.89 3.21 -3.58
CA GLY A 354 27.93 2.16 -3.25
C GLY A 354 26.95 2.53 -2.15
N LEU A 355 26.84 3.81 -1.78
CA LEU A 355 25.94 4.29 -0.74
C LEU A 355 24.59 4.70 -1.30
N THR A 356 23.54 4.52 -0.50
CA THR A 356 22.22 5.10 -0.80
C THR A 356 22.26 6.60 -0.53
N ALA A 357 21.79 7.40 -1.47
CA ALA A 357 21.76 8.85 -1.37
C ALA A 357 20.34 9.38 -1.51
N PHE A 358 19.90 10.21 -0.57
CA PHE A 358 18.62 10.88 -0.58
C PHE A 358 18.83 12.33 -1.00
N LEU A 359 18.39 12.66 -2.22
CA LEU A 359 18.56 13.97 -2.82
C LEU A 359 17.27 14.80 -2.70
N LEU A 360 17.29 15.84 -1.87
CA LEU A 360 16.24 16.86 -1.77
C LEU A 360 16.19 17.66 -3.08
N SER A 361 15.39 17.18 -4.01
CA SER A 361 15.27 17.75 -5.37
C SER A 361 13.93 18.44 -5.60
N GLY A 362 12.98 18.28 -4.67
CA GLY A 362 11.63 18.85 -4.76
C GLY A 362 10.76 18.25 -5.86
N THR A 363 11.33 17.41 -6.73
CA THR A 363 10.67 16.83 -7.90
C THR A 363 10.81 15.30 -7.88
N PRO A 364 9.70 14.56 -7.96
CA PRO A 364 9.74 13.10 -8.00
C PRO A 364 10.27 12.64 -9.37
N ARG A 365 11.33 11.82 -9.37
CA ARG A 365 11.89 11.21 -10.59
C ARG A 365 12.53 9.86 -10.27
N GLY A 366 12.39 8.88 -11.15
CA GLY A 366 13.06 7.58 -11.01
C GLY A 366 12.67 6.90 -9.70
N ASN A 367 13.66 6.61 -8.85
CA ASN A 367 13.39 6.25 -7.47
C ASN A 367 13.11 7.54 -6.66
N PHE A 368 11.94 7.66 -6.05
CA PHE A 368 11.56 8.89 -5.34
C PHE A 368 10.79 8.62 -4.05
N VAL A 369 10.78 9.63 -3.18
CA VAL A 369 9.91 9.73 -2.01
C VAL A 369 9.24 11.10 -2.03
N ALA A 370 7.92 11.14 -1.94
CA ALA A 370 7.13 12.37 -1.94
C ALA A 370 6.23 12.42 -0.70
N VAL A 371 6.31 13.51 0.07
CA VAL A 371 5.55 13.70 1.31
C VAL A 371 4.27 14.46 1.03
N GLY A 372 3.15 13.97 1.56
CA GLY A 372 1.84 14.60 1.43
C GLY A 372 1.61 15.75 2.43
N PRO A 373 0.62 16.64 2.17
CA PRO A 373 -0.38 16.52 1.12
C PRO A 373 0.16 16.87 -0.27
N ALA A 374 0.04 15.94 -1.23
CA ALA A 374 0.58 16.11 -2.57
C ALA A 374 -0.26 15.39 -3.63
N HIS A 375 -0.29 15.94 -4.84
CA HIS A 375 -0.85 15.30 -6.03
C HIS A 375 0.31 14.98 -6.97
N LEU A 376 0.46 13.70 -7.32
CA LEU A 376 1.58 13.20 -8.09
C LEU A 376 1.05 12.60 -9.39
N GLU A 377 1.56 13.05 -10.52
CA GLU A 377 1.33 12.40 -11.80
C GLU A 377 2.29 11.21 -11.92
N THR A 378 1.75 10.00 -12.00
CA THR A 378 2.50 8.77 -12.27
C THR A 378 2.09 8.19 -13.63
N PRO A 379 2.88 7.27 -14.21
CA PRO A 379 2.51 6.59 -15.46
C PRO A 379 1.14 5.89 -15.40
N GLU A 380 0.70 5.49 -14.21
CA GLU A 380 -0.57 4.81 -13.95
C GLU A 380 -1.74 5.78 -13.68
N GLY A 381 -1.45 7.07 -13.49
CA GLY A 381 -2.45 8.12 -13.29
C GLY A 381 -2.08 9.11 -12.19
N VAL A 382 -3.06 9.92 -11.77
CA VAL A 382 -2.87 10.88 -10.68
C VAL A 382 -3.07 10.18 -9.34
N VAL A 383 -2.05 10.22 -8.48
CA VAL A 383 -2.06 9.67 -7.13
C VAL A 383 -2.08 10.82 -6.12
N GLU A 384 -3.00 10.72 -5.15
CA GLU A 384 -3.08 11.64 -4.02
C GLU A 384 -2.38 11.02 -2.80
N VAL A 385 -1.49 11.78 -2.18
CA VAL A 385 -0.79 11.40 -0.94
C VAL A 385 -1.38 12.20 0.21
N GLY A 386 -1.87 11.51 1.24
CA GLY A 386 -2.51 12.14 2.40
C GLY A 386 -1.54 12.95 3.26
N PRO A 387 -2.03 13.90 4.08
CA PRO A 387 -1.19 14.64 5.01
C PRO A 387 -0.53 13.72 6.04
N GLY A 388 0.76 13.94 6.31
CA GLY A 388 1.52 13.13 7.28
C GLY A 388 1.91 11.73 6.78
N ARG A 389 1.72 11.46 5.48
CA ARG A 389 2.16 10.24 4.81
C ARG A 389 3.17 10.55 3.71
N PHE A 390 3.90 9.53 3.27
CA PHE A 390 4.71 9.61 2.07
C PHE A 390 4.36 8.50 1.09
N LEU A 391 4.55 8.78 -0.20
CA LEU A 391 4.58 7.78 -1.26
C LEU A 391 6.02 7.61 -1.72
N ALA A 392 6.48 6.37 -1.81
CA ALA A 392 7.78 6.04 -2.37
C ALA A 392 7.62 5.17 -3.62
N HIS A 393 8.40 5.46 -4.66
CA HIS A 393 8.55 4.60 -5.83
C HIS A 393 9.99 4.10 -5.85
N LEU A 394 10.20 2.81 -5.61
CA LEU A 394 11.51 2.19 -5.43
C LEU A 394 11.60 0.93 -6.27
N GLY A 395 12.56 0.88 -7.20
CA GLY A 395 12.79 -0.32 -8.02
C GLY A 395 11.60 -0.73 -8.89
N GLY A 396 10.72 0.20 -9.26
CA GLY A 396 9.50 -0.06 -10.04
C GLY A 396 8.27 -0.44 -9.21
N MET A 397 8.36 -0.39 -7.88
CA MET A 397 7.24 -0.68 -6.97
C MET A 397 6.86 0.55 -6.15
N TYR A 398 5.59 0.60 -5.74
CA TYR A 398 5.06 1.68 -4.90
C TYR A 398 4.95 1.23 -3.45
N PHE A 399 5.40 2.09 -2.55
CA PHE A 399 5.37 1.92 -1.11
C PHE A 399 4.78 3.18 -0.44
N SER A 400 4.34 3.04 0.80
CA SER A 400 3.84 4.15 1.61
C SER A 400 4.10 3.94 3.08
N GLY A 401 4.34 5.02 3.79
CA GLY A 401 4.45 5.02 5.24
C GLY A 401 4.11 6.38 5.84
N ASP A 402 4.25 6.47 7.15
CA ASP A 402 4.09 7.73 7.88
C ASP A 402 5.32 8.61 7.68
N ALA A 403 5.09 9.92 7.48
CA ALA A 403 6.12 10.93 7.25
C ALA A 403 6.51 11.69 8.52
#